data_AF-A0A2K3D6Z3-F1
#
_entry.id   AF-A0A2K3D6Z3-F1
#
_cell.length_a   1.000
_cell.length_b   1.000
_cell.length_c   1.000
_cell.angle_alpha   90.00
_cell.angle_beta   90.00
_cell.angle_gamma   90.00
#
_symmetry.space_group_name_H-M   'P 1'
#
loop_
_entity.id
_entity.type
_entity.pdbx_description
1 polymer ?
#
loop_
_entity_poly.entity_id
_entity_poly.type
_entity_poly.pdbx_seq_one_letter_code
_entity_poly.pdbx_strand_id
1 'polypeptide(L)' 'MKFPNADIKFSFEATPQATGFFEVEVNGELVHSKKNGGGHVDNQEKVERIFAKIGEALAK' A
#
# COMPACT_ATOMS: atom_id res chain seq x y z
N MET A 1 7.64 -14.25 0.30
CA MET A 1 6.31 -13.62 0.13
C MET A 1 5.67 -13.51 1.52
N LYS A 2 5.19 -12.33 1.95
CA LYS A 2 4.75 -12.10 3.35
C LYS A 2 3.43 -12.80 3.71
N PHE A 3 2.55 -13.02 2.72
CA PHE A 3 1.24 -13.66 2.89
C PHE A 3 1.05 -14.76 1.81
N PRO A 4 1.73 -15.91 1.91
CA PRO A 4 1.82 -16.88 0.83
C PRO A 4 0.51 -17.62 0.49
N ASN A 5 -0.47 -17.66 1.42
CA ASN A 5 -1.73 -18.39 1.26
C ASN A 5 -2.97 -17.49 1.35
N ALA A 6 -2.78 -16.17 1.33
CA ALA A 6 -3.89 -15.21 1.41
C ALA A 6 -4.47 -14.95 0.02
N ASP A 7 -5.80 -14.93 -0.08
CA ASP A 7 -6.49 -14.48 -1.29
C ASP A 7 -6.48 -12.94 -1.33
N ILE A 8 -5.52 -12.38 -2.06
CA ILE A 8 -5.33 -10.93 -2.20
C ILE A 8 -5.52 -10.54 -3.66
N LYS A 9 -6.47 -9.64 -3.92
CA LYS A 9 -6.66 -9.03 -5.24
C LYS A 9 -5.90 -7.71 -5.32
N PHE A 10 -5.10 -7.57 -6.37
CA PHE A 10 -4.38 -6.33 -6.66
C PHE A 10 -5.05 -5.62 -7.83
N SER A 11 -5.16 -4.30 -7.70
CA SER A 11 -5.50 -3.40 -8.80
C SER A 11 -4.54 -2.23 -8.76
N PHE A 12 -4.38 -1.55 -9.89
CA PHE A 12 -3.60 -0.33 -9.97
C PHE A 12 -4.31 0.64 -10.90
N GLU A 13 -4.18 1.92 -10.60
CA GLU A 13 -4.64 3.00 -11.46
C GLU A 13 -3.46 3.92 -11.75
N ALA A 14 -3.15 4.10 -13.03
CA ALA A 14 -2.17 5.09 -13.44
C ALA A 14 -2.77 6.50 -13.30
N THR A 15 -1.95 7.50 -13.01
CA THR A 15 -2.36 8.91 -12.95
C THR A 15 -1.79 9.66 -14.16
N PRO A 16 -2.48 9.71 -15.33
CA PRO A 16 -1.85 10.19 -16.57
C PRO A 16 -1.48 11.67 -16.54
N GLN A 17 -2.15 12.45 -15.69
CA GLN A 17 -1.99 13.90 -15.56
C GLN A 17 -1.18 14.31 -14.33
N ALA A 18 -0.69 13.37 -13.52
CA ALA A 18 0.08 13.67 -12.31
C ALA A 18 1.35 12.81 -12.26
N THR A 19 2.46 13.41 -11.85
CA THR A 19 3.74 12.71 -11.70
C THR A 19 4.17 12.67 -10.24
N GLY A 20 4.99 11.68 -9.89
CA GLY A 20 5.51 11.53 -8.54
C GLY A 20 4.49 11.04 -7.50
N PHE A 21 3.32 10.58 -7.93
CA PHE A 21 2.29 10.05 -7.05
C PHE A 21 2.52 8.54 -6.85
N PHE A 22 2.30 8.09 -5.62
CA PHE A 22 2.25 6.69 -5.27
C PHE A 22 1.39 6.58 -4.01
N GLU A 23 0.24 5.94 -4.16
CA GLU A 23 -0.72 5.74 -3.08
C GLU A 23 -1.02 4.25 -2.98
N VAL A 24 -1.12 3.77 -1.75
CA VAL A 24 -1.44 2.37 -1.45
C VAL A 24 -2.68 2.37 -0.60
N GLU A 25 -3.72 1.71 -1.09
CA GLU A 25 -4.95 1.47 -0.38
C GLU A 25 -5.11 -0.01 -0.06
N VAL A 26 -5.68 -0.30 1.11
CA VAL A 26 -6.05 -1.65 1.52
C VAL A 26 -7.54 -1.64 1.84
N ASN A 27 -8.35 -2.32 1.04
CA ASN A 27 -9.83 -2.32 1.14
C ASN A 27 -10.44 -0.90 1.22
N GLY A 28 -9.87 0.07 0.49
CA GLY A 28 -10.31 1.46 0.45
C GLY A 28 -9.78 2.36 1.58
N GLU A 29 -8.96 1.83 2.50
CA GLU A 29 -8.23 2.64 3.49
C GLU A 29 -6.88 3.09 2.90
N LEU A 30 -6.62 4.39 2.85
CA LEU A 30 -5.32 4.94 2.41
C LEU A 30 -4.23 4.65 3.45
N VAL A 31 -3.30 3.76 3.12
CA VAL A 31 -2.24 3.29 4.02
C VAL A 31 -0.92 4.03 3.81
N HIS A 32 -0.63 4.40 2.56
CA HIS A 32 0.55 5.20 2.21
C HIS A 32 0.19 6.22 1.14
N SER A 33 0.74 7.43 1.23
CA SER A 33 0.66 8.42 0.18
C SER A 33 1.97 9.18 0.08
N LYS A 34 2.61 9.08 -1.08
CA LYS A 34 3.77 9.91 -1.40
C LYS A 34 3.39 11.39 -1.51
N LYS A 35 2.18 11.69 -2.00
CA LYS A 35 1.64 13.05 -2.13
C LYS A 35 1.50 13.73 -0.76
N ASN A 36 1.07 12.99 0.25
CA ASN A 36 0.87 13.51 1.61
C ASN A 36 2.16 13.46 2.47
N GLY A 37 3.35 13.45 1.83
CA GLY A 37 4.62 13.53 2.53
C GLY A 37 5.19 12.19 3.02
N GLY A 38 4.56 11.05 2.72
CA GLY A 38 5.09 9.72 3.06
C GLY A 38 6.38 9.35 2.30
N GLY A 39 6.68 10.06 1.20
CA GLY A 39 7.84 9.81 0.36
C GLY A 39 7.79 8.46 -0.36
N HIS A 40 8.95 7.99 -0.81
CA HIS A 40 9.08 6.66 -1.43
C HIS A 40 8.98 5.56 -0.36
N VAL A 41 8.48 4.38 -0.72
CA VAL A 41 8.51 3.20 0.15
C VAL A 41 9.86 2.51 -0.05
N ASP A 42 10.90 3.10 0.54
CA ASP A 42 12.32 2.79 0.31
C ASP A 42 13.05 2.24 1.52
N ASN A 43 12.33 2.05 2.64
CA ASN A 43 12.88 1.52 3.86
C ASN A 43 11.93 0.47 4.46
N GLN A 44 12.49 -0.34 5.36
CA GLN A 44 11.78 -1.45 5.98
C GLN A 44 10.55 -0.99 6.77
N GLU A 45 10.67 0.10 7.52
CA GLU A 45 9.58 0.64 8.36
C GLU A 45 8.32 0.98 7.53
N LYS A 46 8.50 1.65 6.39
CA LYS A 46 7.38 2.01 5.50
C LYS A 46 6.73 0.78 4.87
N VAL A 47 7.53 -0.21 4.48
CA VAL A 47 7.02 -1.48 3.95
C VAL A 47 6.24 -2.23 5.02
N GLU A 48 6.76 -2.28 6.24
CA GLU A 48 6.13 -2.96 7.38
C GLU A 48 4.80 -2.34 7.76
N ARG A 49 4.67 -1.01 7.71
CA ARG A 49 3.38 -0.32 7.90
C ARG A 49 2.31 -0.81 6.92
N ILE A 50 2.67 -0.99 5.65
CA ILE A 50 1.75 -1.52 4.63
C ILE A 50 1.39 -2.97 4.94
N PHE A 51 2.38 -3.80 5.28
CA PHE A 51 2.13 -5.19 5.65
C PHE A 51 1.28 -5.34 6.90
N ALA A 52 1.46 -4.49 7.91
CA ALA A 52 0.63 -4.49 9.12
C ALA A 52 -0.85 -4.28 8.76
N LYS A 53 -1.14 -3.29 7.91
CA LYS A 53 -2.51 -3.02 7.45
C LYS A 53 -3.11 -4.13 6.61
N ILE A 54 -2.31 -4.76 5.74
CA ILE A 54 -2.75 -5.96 5.01
C ILE A 54 -3.05 -7.10 5.99
N GLY A 55 -2.19 -7.32 6.99
CA GLY A 55 -2.40 -8.34 8.02
C GLY A 55 -3.67 -8.11 8.85
N GLU A 56 -3.93 -6.86 9.26
CA GLU A 56 -5.17 -6.46 9.93
C GLU A 56 -6.41 -6.70 9.07
N ALA A 57 -6.32 -6.42 7.77
CA ALA A 57 -7.43 -6.62 6.82
C ALA A 57 -7.70 -8.11 6.55
N LEU A 58 -6.69 -8.97 6.58
CA LEU A 58 -6.81 -10.42 6.39
C LEU A 58 -7.31 -11.16 7.64
N ALA A 59 -7.15 -10.57 8.83
CA ALA A 59 -7.62 -11.15 10.09
C ALA A 59 -9.12 -10.90 10.37
N LYS A 60 -9.78 -10.13 9.50
CA LYS A 60 -11.22 -9.86 9.54
C LYS A 60 -11.97 -10.78 8.59
#